data_AF-A0A6N3B1Q5-F1
#
_entry.id   AF-A0A6N3B1Q5-F1
#
_cell.length_a   1.000
_cell.length_b   1.000
_cell.length_c   1.000
_cell.angle_alpha   90.00
_cell.angle_beta   90.00
_cell.angle_gamma   90.00
#
_symmetry.space_group_name_H-M   'P 1'
#
loop_
_entity.id
_entity.type
_entity.pdbx_description
1 polymer ?
#
loop_
_entity_poly.entity_id
_entity_poly.type
_entity_poly.pdbx_seq_one_letter_code
_entity_poly.pdbx_strand_id
1 'polypeptide(L)'
;MLTAIDYLTKKGWKISSDPRTYDNYPKNYGYRNYQENGINYDEFCGGYHRAFDVYSNATNDVPAVTSGTVITSETHGNFGGTVEIRDANGNDWIYGHLQRNSLRFSKGDKVNQGDIVGLQGSSNYYDNPMNAHLHLQLRPKGTNLKDEKLEVCSGIPIEKYDISKLNAKQDKTKNGSEKQLKHIYSNHIKGNKITAPKPSIQGVVIHNDYGSMTPSQYLPWLYARENNGTHVNGWASVYANRNEVLWYHPTDYVEWHCGHQWANGNLIGFEICESYPGRLSDKLFLENEEATLKVVADVMKSYDLPVNRSTVRLHNEFFGTSCPHRSWELHVGKGAPYTTANQNKMKDYFISRIKYYYNGGKLQTGNAKVIKQNDVKKEVKKNEQQQVVKTTDWKKNKHGTWWKNEQATFKNGNEPIQVWHVGPFRIDGNEAGRLPAGASINYDEVMLQDGHVWVGYDGFEGERLYLPVRTWNGVAPPNHGVGDLWGSIS
;
A
#
# COMPACT_ATOMS: atom_id res chain seq x y z
N MET A 1 -29.85 0.13 40.97
CA MET A 1 -28.87 0.53 39.94
C MET A 1 -27.76 -0.51 39.92
N LEU A 2 -27.36 -0.95 38.74
CA LEU A 2 -26.12 -1.72 38.54
C LEU A 2 -25.18 -0.83 37.74
N THR A 3 -24.00 -0.51 38.26
CA THR A 3 -22.98 0.24 37.48
C THR A 3 -22.00 -0.70 36.80
N ALA A 4 -21.22 -0.19 35.84
CA ALA A 4 -20.12 -0.96 35.24
C ALA A 4 -19.06 -1.38 36.27
N ILE A 5 -18.81 -0.55 37.30
CA ILE A 5 -17.88 -0.87 38.38
C ILE A 5 -18.44 -1.97 39.29
N ASP A 6 -19.74 -1.95 39.62
CA ASP A 6 -20.39 -3.04 40.34
C ASP A 6 -20.31 -4.36 39.55
N TYR A 7 -20.52 -4.29 38.24
CA TYR A 7 -20.44 -5.45 37.35
C TYR A 7 -19.04 -6.07 37.31
N LEU A 8 -17.99 -5.25 37.17
CA LEU A 8 -16.61 -5.73 37.11
C LEU A 8 -16.11 -6.23 38.46
N THR A 9 -16.39 -5.51 39.55
CA THR A 9 -15.97 -5.92 40.91
C THR A 9 -16.62 -7.23 41.35
N LYS A 10 -17.89 -7.46 40.98
CA LYS A 10 -18.57 -8.76 41.19
C LYS A 10 -17.92 -9.92 40.42
N LYS A 11 -17.11 -9.62 39.39
CA LYS A 11 -16.29 -10.58 38.63
C LYS A 11 -14.84 -10.67 39.13
N GLY A 12 -14.52 -10.05 40.26
CA GLY A 12 -13.20 -10.11 40.88
C GLY A 12 -12.20 -9.04 40.40
N TRP A 13 -12.62 -8.10 39.56
CA TRP A 13 -11.81 -6.93 39.23
C TRP A 13 -11.69 -6.00 40.44
N LYS A 14 -10.53 -5.37 40.58
CA LYS A 14 -10.20 -4.43 41.67
C LYS A 14 -9.97 -3.05 41.09
N ILE A 15 -10.23 -2.01 41.88
CA ILE A 15 -10.06 -0.62 41.45
C ILE A 15 -8.65 -0.16 41.85
N SER A 16 -7.89 0.38 40.91
CA SER A 16 -6.58 1.02 41.14
C SER A 16 -6.66 2.55 41.10
N SER A 17 -7.63 3.13 40.36
CA SER A 17 -7.91 4.56 40.39
C SER A 17 -9.41 4.83 40.38
N ASP A 18 -9.86 5.66 41.33
CA ASP A 18 -11.27 5.90 41.61
C ASP A 18 -11.58 7.40 41.69
N PRO A 19 -12.33 7.98 40.74
CA PRO A 19 -12.73 9.39 40.77
C PRO A 19 -13.44 9.85 42.03
N ARG A 20 -14.05 8.92 42.79
CA ARG A 20 -14.73 9.22 44.06
C ARG A 20 -13.75 9.53 45.18
N THR A 21 -12.49 9.13 45.04
CA THR A 21 -11.43 9.35 46.04
C THR A 21 -10.53 10.53 45.70
N TYR A 22 -10.73 11.19 44.55
CA TYR A 22 -9.95 12.37 44.18
C TYR A 22 -10.41 13.59 44.98
N ASP A 23 -9.49 14.54 45.14
CA ASP A 23 -9.77 15.77 45.89
C ASP A 23 -10.95 16.54 45.30
N ASN A 24 -11.81 17.04 46.19
CA ASN A 24 -12.99 17.86 45.88
C ASN A 24 -14.18 17.13 45.23
N TYR A 25 -14.16 15.80 45.09
CA TYR A 25 -15.35 15.05 44.66
C TYR A 25 -16.59 15.40 45.51
N PRO A 26 -17.78 15.62 44.91
CA PRO A 26 -18.13 15.42 43.50
C PRO A 26 -17.87 16.63 42.58
N LYS A 27 -17.33 17.73 43.11
CA LYS A 27 -16.91 18.89 42.31
C LYS A 27 -15.59 18.55 41.60
N ASN A 28 -15.29 19.24 40.50
CA ASN A 28 -14.06 19.03 39.74
C ASN A 28 -13.82 17.56 39.32
N TYR A 29 -14.89 16.88 38.89
CA TYR A 29 -14.90 15.44 38.64
C TYR A 29 -13.74 14.98 37.74
N GLY A 30 -12.98 14.01 38.25
CA GLY A 30 -11.87 13.37 37.56
C GLY A 30 -10.54 14.11 37.65
N TYR A 31 -10.41 15.23 38.37
CA TYR A 31 -9.10 15.87 38.52
C TYR A 31 -8.18 15.03 39.41
N ARG A 32 -7.15 14.42 38.81
CA ARG A 32 -6.23 13.45 39.44
C ARG A 32 -4.78 13.94 39.43
N ASN A 33 -4.32 14.45 38.28
CA ASN A 33 -2.95 14.92 38.04
C ASN A 33 -1.88 13.90 38.47
N TYR A 34 -2.03 12.65 38.04
CA TYR A 34 -1.15 11.55 38.41
C TYR A 34 0.21 11.67 37.71
N GLN A 35 1.28 11.69 38.52
CA GLN A 35 2.65 11.73 38.04
C GLN A 35 3.48 10.65 38.75
N GLU A 36 4.26 9.90 37.98
CA GLU A 36 5.16 8.87 38.51
C GLU A 36 6.40 8.78 37.61
N ASN A 37 7.59 8.68 38.21
CA ASN A 37 8.87 8.50 37.50
C ASN A 37 9.12 9.56 36.39
N GLY A 38 8.70 10.80 36.63
CA GLY A 38 8.84 11.91 35.67
C GLY A 38 7.83 11.92 34.53
N ILE A 39 6.82 11.04 34.55
CA ILE A 39 5.76 10.96 33.54
C ILE A 39 4.47 11.48 34.16
N ASN A 40 3.83 12.46 33.52
CA ASN A 40 2.48 12.91 33.87
C ASN A 40 1.46 12.18 33.00
N TYR A 41 0.75 11.22 33.59
CA TYR A 41 -0.19 10.36 32.87
C TYR A 41 -1.46 11.09 32.44
N ASP A 42 -1.79 12.21 33.11
CA ASP A 42 -3.01 12.97 32.86
C ASP A 42 -2.74 14.29 32.11
N GLU A 43 -1.50 14.50 31.64
CA GLU A 43 -1.04 15.75 31.01
C GLU A 43 -1.90 16.13 29.80
N PHE A 44 -2.16 15.16 28.91
CA PHE A 44 -2.96 15.40 27.72
C PHE A 44 -4.36 15.89 28.06
N CYS A 45 -4.90 15.58 29.24
CA CYS A 45 -6.20 16.03 29.70
C CYS A 45 -6.16 17.18 30.71
N GLY A 46 -4.99 17.80 30.91
CA GLY A 46 -4.81 18.89 31.87
C GLY A 46 -4.98 18.44 33.32
N GLY A 47 -4.50 17.24 33.65
CA GLY A 47 -4.63 16.63 34.98
C GLY A 47 -5.93 15.87 35.20
N TYR A 48 -6.83 15.78 34.21
CA TYR A 48 -8.10 15.09 34.36
C TYR A 48 -8.05 13.64 33.89
N HIS A 49 -8.47 12.75 34.77
CA HIS A 49 -8.79 11.35 34.57
C HIS A 49 -10.28 11.10 34.88
N ARG A 50 -11.17 11.31 33.89
CA ARG A 50 -12.64 11.13 34.04
C ARG A 50 -13.07 9.69 33.78
N ALA A 51 -12.35 8.76 34.41
CA ALA A 51 -12.41 7.33 34.15
C ALA A 51 -12.06 6.55 35.43
N PHE A 52 -12.35 5.25 35.43
CA PHE A 52 -11.86 4.33 36.45
C PHE A 52 -10.73 3.48 35.89
N ASP A 53 -9.67 3.31 36.67
CA ASP A 53 -8.68 2.27 36.39
C ASP A 53 -8.98 1.06 37.25
N VAL A 54 -9.10 -0.10 36.60
CA VAL A 54 -9.38 -1.37 37.25
C VAL A 54 -8.43 -2.44 36.76
N TYR A 55 -8.15 -3.45 37.58
CA TYR A 55 -7.26 -4.54 37.21
C TYR A 55 -7.76 -5.88 37.75
N SER A 56 -7.31 -6.97 37.16
CA SER A 56 -7.56 -8.33 37.61
C SER A 56 -6.28 -9.14 37.70
N ASN A 57 -6.11 -9.88 38.79
CA ASN A 57 -5.04 -10.86 38.98
C ASN A 57 -5.49 -12.28 38.57
N ALA A 58 -6.79 -12.51 38.42
CA ALA A 58 -7.36 -13.84 38.18
C ALA A 58 -7.46 -14.17 36.68
N THR A 59 -7.59 -13.15 35.83
CA THR A 59 -7.68 -13.30 34.37
C THR A 59 -7.29 -11.99 33.70
N ASN A 60 -6.81 -12.07 32.46
CA ASN A 60 -6.65 -10.90 31.60
C ASN A 60 -7.87 -10.65 30.71
N ASP A 61 -8.85 -11.55 30.65
CA ASP A 61 -10.03 -11.37 29.79
C ASP A 61 -10.86 -10.17 30.23
N VAL A 62 -10.98 -9.15 29.36
CA VAL A 62 -11.75 -7.93 29.62
C VAL A 62 -13.17 -8.12 29.08
N PRO A 63 -14.20 -8.20 29.95
CA PRO A 63 -15.58 -8.32 29.51
C PRO A 63 -16.17 -6.95 29.11
N ALA A 64 -16.97 -6.92 28.06
CA ALA A 64 -17.82 -5.78 27.73
C ALA A 64 -18.81 -5.52 28.88
N VAL A 65 -18.84 -4.29 29.38
CA VAL A 65 -19.72 -3.90 30.52
C VAL A 65 -21.16 -3.62 30.07
N THR A 66 -21.39 -3.41 28.77
CA THR A 66 -22.71 -3.24 28.16
C THR A 66 -22.76 -3.97 26.81
N SER A 67 -23.95 -4.28 26.34
CA SER A 67 -24.19 -4.63 24.95
C SER A 67 -24.18 -3.37 24.09
N GLY A 68 -23.75 -3.48 22.84
CA GLY A 68 -23.68 -2.32 21.94
C GLY A 68 -23.06 -2.61 20.58
N THR A 69 -22.58 -1.54 19.94
CA THR A 69 -21.85 -1.61 18.67
C THR A 69 -20.44 -1.06 18.85
N VAL A 70 -19.44 -1.79 18.35
CA VAL A 70 -18.05 -1.30 18.32
C VAL A 70 -17.96 -0.11 17.37
N ILE A 71 -17.54 1.04 17.86
CA ILE A 71 -17.33 2.25 17.04
C ILE A 71 -15.86 2.51 16.73
N THR A 72 -14.96 1.92 17.52
CA THR A 72 -13.50 2.05 17.46
C THR A 72 -12.89 0.73 17.94
N SER A 73 -11.88 0.22 17.23
CA SER A 73 -11.11 -0.97 17.64
C SER A 73 -9.71 -0.82 17.06
N GLU A 74 -8.82 -0.25 17.85
CA GLU A 74 -7.53 0.26 17.41
C GLU A 74 -6.40 -0.28 18.26
N THR A 75 -5.37 -0.79 17.59
CA THR A 75 -4.23 -1.36 18.31
C THR A 75 -3.24 -0.30 18.82
N HIS A 76 -3.35 0.94 18.33
CA HIS A 76 -2.48 2.08 18.66
C HIS A 76 -3.29 3.39 18.70
N GLY A 77 -4.38 3.40 19.49
CA GLY A 77 -5.14 4.62 19.77
C GLY A 77 -4.52 5.44 20.92
N ASN A 78 -5.20 6.53 21.31
CA ASN A 78 -4.77 7.42 22.39
C ASN A 78 -4.56 6.69 23.74
N PHE A 79 -5.31 5.61 23.99
CA PHE A 79 -5.17 4.75 25.16
C PHE A 79 -4.42 3.44 24.86
N GLY A 80 -3.53 3.42 23.84
CA GLY A 80 -2.89 2.20 23.38
C GLY A 80 -3.87 1.28 22.64
N GLY A 81 -3.89 -0.01 22.99
CA GLY A 81 -4.92 -0.94 22.55
C GLY A 81 -6.29 -0.50 23.06
N THR A 82 -7.14 0.01 22.17
CA THR A 82 -8.38 0.71 22.52
C THR A 82 -9.56 0.09 21.78
N VAL A 83 -10.59 -0.32 22.52
CA VAL A 83 -11.91 -0.66 21.95
C VAL A 83 -12.92 0.33 22.49
N GLU A 84 -13.82 0.83 21.64
CA GLU A 84 -14.93 1.66 22.08
C GLU A 84 -16.27 1.03 21.68
N ILE A 85 -17.17 0.89 22.65
CA ILE A 85 -18.50 0.31 22.45
C ILE A 85 -19.55 1.38 22.72
N ARG A 86 -20.36 1.68 21.70
CA ARG A 86 -21.54 2.53 21.85
C ARG A 86 -22.71 1.73 22.40
N ASP A 87 -23.20 2.11 23.57
CA ASP A 87 -24.35 1.47 24.22
C ASP A 87 -25.70 1.95 23.65
N ALA A 88 -26.80 1.39 24.14
CA ALA A 88 -28.15 1.71 23.68
C ALA A 88 -28.59 3.15 23.97
N ASN A 89 -27.96 3.84 24.93
CA ASN A 89 -28.23 5.25 25.21
C ASN A 89 -27.40 6.17 24.32
N GLY A 90 -26.46 5.63 23.54
CA GLY A 90 -25.59 6.36 22.62
C GLY A 90 -24.33 6.93 23.28
N ASN A 91 -24.00 6.52 24.50
CA ASN A 91 -22.73 6.85 25.15
C ASN A 91 -21.66 5.84 24.71
N ASP A 92 -20.40 6.27 24.73
CA ASP A 92 -19.27 5.47 24.23
C ASP A 92 -18.43 4.98 25.42
N TRP A 93 -18.40 3.66 25.62
CA TRP A 93 -17.53 3.00 26.60
C TRP A 93 -16.14 2.78 26.00
N ILE A 94 -15.12 3.42 26.55
CA ILE A 94 -13.73 3.27 26.13
C ILE A 94 -13.06 2.23 27.03
N TYR A 95 -12.48 1.21 26.40
CA TYR A 95 -11.65 0.18 27.02
C TYR A 95 -10.21 0.41 26.57
N GLY A 96 -9.41 1.06 27.41
CA GLY A 96 -8.02 1.41 27.14
C GLY A 96 -7.01 0.41 27.68
N HIS A 97 -5.77 0.57 27.26
CA HIS A 97 -4.58 -0.18 27.70
C HIS A 97 -4.61 -1.69 27.43
N LEU A 98 -5.50 -2.15 26.55
CA LEU A 98 -5.57 -3.56 26.15
C LEU A 98 -4.27 -4.02 25.47
N GLN A 99 -3.96 -5.32 25.50
CA GLN A 99 -2.86 -5.85 24.71
C GLN A 99 -3.17 -5.66 23.22
N ARG A 100 -2.26 -5.01 22.48
CA ARG A 100 -2.49 -4.54 21.10
C ARG A 100 -2.97 -5.61 20.11
N ASN A 101 -2.61 -6.87 20.31
CA ASN A 101 -2.97 -7.96 19.39
C ASN A 101 -4.09 -8.85 19.95
N SER A 102 -4.78 -8.41 21.01
CA SER A 102 -5.79 -9.21 21.69
C SER A 102 -7.24 -8.82 21.40
N LEU A 103 -7.45 -7.70 20.70
CA LEU A 103 -8.77 -7.13 20.41
C LEU A 103 -9.60 -8.14 19.61
N ARG A 104 -10.82 -8.42 20.07
CA ARG A 104 -11.65 -9.52 19.54
C ARG A 104 -12.72 -9.09 18.55
N PHE A 105 -12.89 -7.79 18.34
CA PHE A 105 -13.94 -7.21 17.50
C PHE A 105 -13.41 -6.13 16.58
N SER A 106 -14.10 -5.91 15.47
CA SER A 106 -13.87 -4.82 14.53
C SER A 106 -14.95 -3.75 14.65
N LYS A 107 -14.63 -2.52 14.21
CA LYS A 107 -15.63 -1.44 14.09
C LYS A 107 -16.84 -1.92 13.28
N GLY A 108 -18.05 -1.72 13.82
CA GLY A 108 -19.32 -2.16 13.26
C GLY A 108 -19.88 -3.42 13.92
N ASP A 109 -19.02 -4.24 14.53
CA ASP A 109 -19.43 -5.47 15.22
C ASP A 109 -20.39 -5.17 16.37
N LYS A 110 -21.28 -6.12 16.59
CA LYS A 110 -22.23 -6.14 17.69
C LYS A 110 -21.65 -6.90 18.87
N VAL A 111 -21.77 -6.35 20.06
CA VAL A 111 -21.21 -6.93 21.28
C VAL A 111 -22.34 -7.14 22.29
N ASN A 112 -22.36 -8.29 22.95
CA ASN A 112 -23.19 -8.55 24.10
C ASN A 112 -22.41 -8.21 25.38
N GLN A 113 -23.09 -7.69 26.41
CA GLN A 113 -22.51 -7.59 27.74
C GLN A 113 -21.91 -8.94 28.16
N GLY A 114 -20.66 -8.92 28.63
CA GLY A 114 -19.90 -10.10 29.04
C GLY A 114 -19.03 -10.74 27.94
N ASP A 115 -19.19 -10.36 26.68
CA ASP A 115 -18.24 -10.78 25.63
C ASP A 115 -16.83 -10.26 25.94
N ILE A 116 -15.82 -11.05 25.63
CA ILE A 116 -14.42 -10.63 25.83
C ILE A 116 -14.00 -9.72 24.69
N VAL A 117 -13.70 -8.46 25.00
CA VAL A 117 -13.32 -7.44 23.99
C VAL A 117 -11.83 -7.45 23.66
N GLY A 118 -11.03 -7.93 24.60
CA GLY A 118 -9.58 -8.01 24.51
C GLY A 118 -8.97 -8.54 25.80
N LEU A 119 -7.65 -8.48 25.90
CA LEU A 119 -6.89 -8.82 27.10
C LEU A 119 -6.35 -7.57 27.78
N GLN A 120 -6.41 -7.52 29.10
CA GLN A 120 -5.76 -6.54 29.96
C GLN A 120 -4.28 -6.45 29.62
N GLY A 121 -3.75 -5.22 29.53
CA GLY A 121 -2.36 -4.96 29.22
C GLY A 121 -1.89 -3.66 29.86
N SER A 122 -0.78 -3.15 29.36
CA SER A 122 -0.15 -1.89 29.78
C SER A 122 0.17 -0.98 28.59
N SER A 123 -0.46 -1.23 27.44
CA SER A 123 -0.15 -0.49 26.22
C SER A 123 -0.65 0.95 26.34
N ASN A 124 0.13 1.90 25.87
CA ASN A 124 -0.25 3.32 25.85
C ASN A 124 0.33 3.98 24.59
N TYR A 125 -0.04 5.23 24.33
CA TYR A 125 0.32 5.92 23.09
C TYR A 125 1.84 6.03 22.88
N TYR A 126 2.59 6.36 23.95
CA TYR A 126 4.03 6.59 23.90
C TYR A 126 4.88 5.36 24.26
N ASP A 127 4.26 4.20 24.52
CA ASP A 127 4.94 3.01 25.04
C ASP A 127 5.73 3.26 26.35
N ASN A 128 5.26 4.21 27.16
CA ASN A 128 5.83 4.48 28.47
C ASN A 128 5.63 3.28 29.43
N PRO A 129 6.53 3.07 30.40
CA PRO A 129 6.31 2.08 31.46
C PRO A 129 4.98 2.31 32.16
N MET A 130 4.18 1.26 32.33
CA MET A 130 2.86 1.35 32.96
C MET A 130 2.48 -0.02 33.54
N ASN A 131 1.84 -0.03 34.70
CA ASN A 131 1.31 -1.27 35.29
C ASN A 131 0.15 -1.80 34.44
N ALA A 132 -0.01 -3.12 34.36
CA ALA A 132 -1.11 -3.70 33.61
C ALA A 132 -2.46 -3.40 34.30
N HIS A 133 -3.35 -2.73 33.60
CA HIS A 133 -4.70 -2.39 34.06
C HIS A 133 -5.62 -2.11 32.87
N LEU A 134 -6.90 -1.94 33.14
CA LEU A 134 -7.92 -1.47 32.21
C LEU A 134 -8.30 -0.04 32.58
N HIS A 135 -8.08 0.89 31.67
CA HIS A 135 -8.70 2.22 31.70
C HIS A 135 -10.14 2.09 31.18
N LEU A 136 -11.13 2.40 32.02
CA LEU A 136 -12.55 2.35 31.66
C LEU A 136 -13.18 3.73 31.77
N GLN A 137 -13.60 4.28 30.64
CA GLN A 137 -14.20 5.61 30.54
C GLN A 137 -15.57 5.56 29.85
N LEU A 138 -16.50 6.41 30.28
CA LEU A 138 -17.80 6.57 29.64
C LEU A 138 -17.89 7.97 29.05
N ARG A 139 -17.71 8.08 27.74
CA ARG A 139 -17.77 9.35 27.02
C ARG A 139 -19.22 9.67 26.64
N PRO A 140 -19.72 10.89 26.91
CA PRO A 140 -21.13 11.22 26.70
C PRO A 140 -21.52 11.24 25.21
N LYS A 141 -22.78 10.85 24.95
CA LYS A 141 -23.42 11.00 23.64
C LYS A 141 -23.28 12.43 23.12
N GLY A 142 -22.97 12.54 21.83
CA GLY A 142 -22.86 13.83 21.14
C GLY A 142 -21.50 14.51 21.28
N THR A 143 -20.52 13.88 21.95
CA THR A 143 -19.13 14.35 21.95
C THR A 143 -18.61 14.50 20.51
N ASN A 144 -17.96 15.62 20.22
CA ASN A 144 -17.38 15.89 18.91
C ASN A 144 -16.09 15.07 18.71
N LEU A 145 -16.19 13.93 18.04
CA LEU A 145 -15.06 13.04 17.76
C LEU A 145 -14.05 13.59 16.73
N LYS A 146 -14.19 14.85 16.29
CA LYS A 146 -13.15 15.55 15.49
C LYS A 146 -12.25 16.42 16.35
N ASP A 147 -12.65 16.67 17.59
CA ASP A 147 -11.85 17.37 18.58
C ASP A 147 -11.22 16.33 19.48
N GLU A 148 -9.92 16.09 19.28
CA GLU A 148 -9.18 15.05 19.98
C GLU A 148 -9.21 15.23 21.50
N LYS A 149 -9.17 16.48 21.99
CA LYS A 149 -9.23 16.75 23.43
C LYS A 149 -10.58 16.33 23.99
N LEU A 150 -11.66 16.64 23.27
CA LEU A 150 -13.01 16.21 23.68
C LEU A 150 -13.18 14.69 23.54
N GLU A 151 -12.66 14.09 22.48
CA GLU A 151 -12.70 12.65 22.23
C GLU A 151 -12.00 11.85 23.34
N VAL A 152 -10.83 12.31 23.79
CA VAL A 152 -10.01 11.63 24.80
C VAL A 152 -10.45 11.98 26.23
N CYS A 153 -10.73 13.25 26.52
CA CYS A 153 -10.85 13.71 27.91
C CYS A 153 -12.28 13.83 28.45
N SER A 154 -13.30 13.70 27.58
CA SER A 154 -14.70 13.78 28.02
C SER A 154 -15.14 12.47 28.69
N GLY A 155 -15.65 12.58 29.92
CA GLY A 155 -16.17 11.45 30.67
C GLY A 155 -17.32 11.87 31.58
N ILE A 156 -18.35 11.03 31.69
CA ILE A 156 -19.45 11.20 32.64
C ILE A 156 -19.29 10.23 33.84
N PRO A 157 -19.89 10.55 35.00
CA PRO A 157 -19.81 9.72 36.20
C PRO A 157 -20.30 8.27 36.00
N ILE A 158 -19.37 7.32 35.84
CA ILE A 158 -19.68 5.88 35.68
C ILE A 158 -20.41 5.36 36.91
N GLU A 159 -20.04 5.82 38.10
CA GLU A 159 -20.62 5.44 39.39
C GLU A 159 -22.08 5.89 39.57
N LYS A 160 -22.60 6.73 38.66
CA LYS A 160 -24.00 7.19 38.63
C LYS A 160 -24.77 6.69 37.41
N TYR A 161 -24.17 5.81 36.61
CA TYR A 161 -24.75 5.36 35.35
C TYR A 161 -25.26 3.91 35.45
N ASP A 162 -26.58 3.74 35.33
CA ASP A 162 -27.23 2.43 35.44
C ASP A 162 -27.15 1.63 34.12
N ILE A 163 -26.45 0.50 34.17
CA ILE A 163 -26.30 -0.44 33.06
C ILE A 163 -27.25 -1.64 33.12
N SER A 164 -28.15 -1.72 34.12
CA SER A 164 -29.05 -2.87 34.35
C SER A 164 -29.93 -3.24 33.15
N LYS A 165 -30.22 -2.29 32.26
CA LYS A 165 -31.01 -2.48 31.03
C LYS A 165 -30.18 -2.39 29.74
N LEU A 166 -28.85 -2.27 29.84
CA LEU A 166 -27.94 -2.12 28.70
C LEU A 166 -27.27 -3.44 28.30
N ASN A 167 -27.99 -4.56 28.45
CA ASN A 167 -27.49 -5.92 28.21
C ASN A 167 -28.32 -6.70 27.19
N ALA A 168 -29.13 -6.01 26.37
CA ALA A 168 -29.92 -6.64 25.32
C ALA A 168 -29.04 -7.48 24.39
N LYS A 169 -29.46 -8.70 24.07
CA LYS A 169 -28.75 -9.57 23.12
C LYS A 169 -28.75 -8.93 21.74
N GLN A 170 -27.58 -8.83 21.15
CA GLN A 170 -27.37 -8.34 19.80
C GLN A 170 -27.27 -9.50 18.81
N ASP A 171 -27.73 -9.25 17.58
CA ASP A 171 -27.48 -10.14 16.45
C ASP A 171 -26.02 -9.99 15.97
N LYS A 172 -25.23 -11.04 16.15
CA LYS A 172 -23.82 -11.10 15.78
C LYS A 172 -23.56 -11.82 14.46
N THR A 173 -24.59 -12.26 13.75
CA THR A 173 -24.46 -13.02 12.49
C THR A 173 -23.66 -12.27 11.42
N LYS A 174 -23.63 -10.93 11.50
CA LYS A 174 -22.87 -10.04 10.62
C LYS A 174 -21.56 -9.53 11.21
N ASN A 175 -21.16 -9.95 12.42
CA ASN A 175 -19.86 -9.55 12.97
C ASN A 175 -18.72 -10.07 12.07
N GLY A 176 -17.66 -9.27 11.93
CA GLY A 176 -16.59 -9.53 10.98
C GLY A 176 -17.02 -9.42 9.52
N SER A 177 -18.11 -8.70 9.21
CA SER A 177 -18.43 -8.30 7.83
C SER A 177 -17.51 -7.14 7.40
N GLU A 178 -16.31 -7.54 6.97
CA GLU A 178 -15.35 -6.88 6.07
C GLU A 178 -15.43 -5.36 5.92
N LYS A 179 -14.37 -4.65 6.34
CA LYS A 179 -13.95 -3.43 5.64
C LYS A 179 -13.60 -3.84 4.21
N GLN A 180 -14.47 -3.51 3.25
CA GLN A 180 -14.17 -3.74 1.84
C GLN A 180 -12.98 -2.89 1.41
N LEU A 181 -12.03 -3.51 0.73
CA LEU A 181 -10.95 -2.80 0.05
C LEU A 181 -11.58 -1.83 -0.95
N LYS A 182 -11.02 -0.63 -1.06
CA LYS A 182 -11.44 0.32 -2.09
C LYS A 182 -10.82 -0.06 -3.43
N HIS A 183 -11.65 -0.42 -4.41
CA HIS A 183 -11.19 -0.72 -5.75
C HIS A 183 -11.09 0.55 -6.61
N ILE A 184 -9.95 0.74 -7.25
CA ILE A 184 -9.63 1.82 -8.19
C ILE A 184 -9.34 1.16 -9.53
N TYR A 185 -9.94 1.66 -10.60
CA TYR A 185 -9.77 1.11 -11.94
C TYR A 185 -9.18 2.19 -12.84
N SER A 186 -8.10 1.86 -13.54
CA SER A 186 -7.57 2.73 -14.59
C SER A 186 -8.51 2.79 -15.80
N ASN A 187 -8.18 3.66 -16.74
CA ASN A 187 -8.87 3.76 -18.02
C ASN A 187 -8.62 2.52 -18.89
N HIS A 188 -7.52 1.77 -18.68
CA HIS A 188 -7.24 0.56 -19.45
C HIS A 188 -8.20 -0.59 -19.12
N ILE A 189 -8.87 -0.56 -17.97
CA ILE A 189 -9.87 -1.57 -17.63
C ILE A 189 -11.06 -1.51 -18.58
N LYS A 190 -11.50 -0.29 -18.94
CA LYS A 190 -12.67 -0.06 -19.80
C LYS A 190 -12.34 0.43 -21.22
N GLY A 191 -11.11 0.89 -21.45
CA GLY A 191 -10.66 1.52 -22.68
C GLY A 191 -9.47 0.81 -23.32
N ASN A 192 -8.63 1.59 -24.02
CA ASN A 192 -7.51 1.08 -24.79
C ASN A 192 -6.49 0.36 -23.92
N LYS A 193 -6.03 -0.79 -24.41
CA LYS A 193 -5.04 -1.65 -23.75
C LYS A 193 -3.65 -1.21 -24.19
N ILE A 194 -2.69 -1.28 -23.27
CA ILE A 194 -1.29 -0.93 -23.53
C ILE A 194 -0.61 -2.08 -24.31
N THR A 195 -1.02 -3.31 -24.03
CA THR A 195 -0.41 -4.54 -24.52
C THR A 195 -1.43 -5.47 -25.17
N ALA A 196 -0.95 -6.56 -25.74
CA ALA A 196 -1.79 -7.64 -26.27
C ALA A 196 -2.29 -8.56 -25.13
N PRO A 197 -3.37 -9.34 -25.37
CA PRO A 197 -3.81 -10.40 -24.47
C PRO A 197 -2.68 -11.41 -24.17
N LYS A 198 -2.71 -12.00 -22.97
CA LYS A 198 -1.83 -13.11 -22.61
C LYS A 198 -2.21 -14.36 -23.44
N PRO A 199 -1.26 -15.13 -23.98
CA PRO A 199 -1.56 -16.40 -24.65
C PRO A 199 -2.17 -17.44 -23.70
N SER A 200 -1.86 -17.38 -22.40
CA SER A 200 -2.42 -18.26 -21.37
C SER A 200 -2.28 -17.62 -19.99
N ILE A 201 -3.18 -17.95 -19.06
CA ILE A 201 -3.04 -17.58 -17.64
C ILE A 201 -2.59 -18.83 -16.88
N GLN A 202 -1.34 -18.85 -16.44
CA GLN A 202 -0.73 -20.02 -15.80
C GLN A 202 -0.44 -19.83 -14.30
N GLY A 203 -0.69 -18.63 -13.77
CA GLY A 203 -0.39 -18.34 -12.37
C GLY A 203 -0.27 -16.85 -12.09
N VAL A 204 0.33 -16.56 -10.95
CA VAL A 204 0.53 -15.22 -10.40
C VAL A 204 1.97 -15.06 -9.93
N VAL A 205 2.48 -13.83 -10.00
CA VAL A 205 3.71 -13.42 -9.33
C VAL A 205 3.37 -12.35 -8.33
N ILE A 206 3.78 -12.57 -7.08
CA ILE A 206 3.58 -11.64 -5.97
C ILE A 206 4.87 -10.87 -5.75
N HIS A 207 4.79 -9.56 -5.93
CA HIS A 207 5.88 -8.61 -5.87
C HIS A 207 5.81 -7.76 -4.61
N ASN A 208 6.92 -7.09 -4.33
CA ASN A 208 6.98 -5.96 -3.41
C ASN A 208 7.44 -4.77 -4.22
N ASP A 209 6.72 -3.65 -4.11
CA ASP A 209 6.88 -2.52 -5.01
C ASP A 209 8.23 -1.79 -4.89
N TYR A 210 9.00 -2.09 -3.83
CA TYR A 210 10.20 -1.38 -3.42
C TYR A 210 9.95 0.14 -3.35
N GLY A 211 8.71 0.50 -2.99
CA GLY A 211 8.18 1.84 -3.08
C GLY A 211 7.50 2.27 -1.78
N SER A 212 7.12 3.53 -1.72
CA SER A 212 6.40 4.11 -0.57
C SER A 212 5.02 4.64 -0.96
N MET A 213 4.58 4.33 -2.18
CA MET A 213 3.35 4.86 -2.75
C MET A 213 2.18 3.93 -2.45
N THR A 214 1.02 4.51 -2.15
CA THR A 214 -0.23 3.75 -2.10
C THR A 214 -0.71 3.39 -3.52
N PRO A 215 -1.62 2.41 -3.68
CA PRO A 215 -2.20 2.09 -4.98
C PRO A 215 -2.83 3.31 -5.69
N SER A 216 -3.51 4.20 -4.96
CA SER A 216 -4.07 5.43 -5.56
C SER A 216 -3.00 6.40 -6.06
N GLN A 217 -1.85 6.48 -5.39
CA GLN A 217 -0.72 7.30 -5.81
C GLN A 217 -0.01 6.70 -7.04
N TYR A 218 0.00 5.38 -7.20
CA TYR A 218 0.58 4.72 -8.38
C TYR A 218 -0.13 5.09 -9.67
N LEU A 219 -1.45 5.29 -9.66
CA LEU A 219 -2.22 5.55 -10.87
C LEU A 219 -1.71 6.77 -11.68
N PRO A 220 -1.64 8.00 -11.14
CA PRO A 220 -1.11 9.14 -11.88
C PRO A 220 0.36 8.99 -12.25
N TRP A 221 1.17 8.31 -11.42
CA TRP A 221 2.58 8.06 -11.72
C TRP A 221 2.77 7.10 -12.90
N LEU A 222 1.95 6.05 -12.98
CA LEU A 222 1.96 5.12 -14.09
C LEU A 222 1.49 5.80 -15.39
N TYR A 223 0.43 6.61 -15.36
CA TYR A 223 0.03 7.43 -16.49
C TYR A 223 1.12 8.41 -16.94
N ALA A 224 1.82 9.05 -16.00
CA ALA A 224 2.96 9.91 -16.34
C ALA A 224 4.08 9.12 -17.04
N ARG A 225 4.35 7.89 -16.60
CA ARG A 225 5.31 6.99 -17.27
C ARG A 225 4.83 6.52 -18.64
N GLU A 226 3.54 6.30 -18.84
CA GLU A 226 2.98 6.02 -20.15
C GLU A 226 3.20 7.20 -21.10
N ASN A 227 2.76 8.39 -20.69
CA ASN A 227 2.88 9.62 -21.47
C ASN A 227 4.33 9.95 -21.83
N ASN A 228 5.26 9.69 -20.91
CA ASN A 228 6.68 9.94 -21.12
C ASN A 228 7.43 8.74 -21.73
N GLY A 229 6.72 7.66 -22.10
CA GLY A 229 7.31 6.47 -22.73
C GLY A 229 8.19 5.60 -21.83
N THR A 230 8.26 5.88 -20.52
CA THR A 230 9.08 5.13 -19.55
C THR A 230 8.34 3.98 -18.87
N HIS A 231 7.08 3.75 -19.22
CA HIS A 231 6.32 2.55 -18.80
C HIS A 231 7.04 1.25 -19.20
N VAL A 232 7.90 1.28 -20.23
CA VAL A 232 8.81 0.16 -20.62
C VAL A 232 9.71 -0.35 -19.51
N ASN A 233 10.01 0.47 -18.49
CA ASN A 233 10.82 0.05 -17.33
C ASN A 233 10.07 -0.87 -16.35
N GLY A 234 8.81 -1.18 -16.64
CA GLY A 234 8.05 -2.21 -15.95
C GLY A 234 6.86 -1.69 -15.16
N TRP A 235 5.83 -2.53 -15.09
CA TRP A 235 4.56 -2.31 -14.42
C TRP A 235 3.81 -3.64 -14.26
N ALA A 236 2.94 -3.70 -13.26
CA ALA A 236 2.07 -4.84 -12.98
C ALA A 236 0.59 -4.48 -13.21
N SER A 237 -0.27 -5.49 -13.30
CA SER A 237 -1.70 -5.35 -13.53
C SER A 237 -2.41 -4.83 -12.28
N VAL A 238 -1.95 -5.25 -11.10
CA VAL A 238 -2.60 -4.98 -9.82
C VAL A 238 -1.60 -4.45 -8.80
N TYR A 239 -1.98 -3.37 -8.13
CA TYR A 239 -1.25 -2.77 -7.01
C TYR A 239 -2.19 -2.73 -5.80
N ALA A 240 -1.78 -3.26 -4.65
CA ALA A 240 -2.69 -3.38 -3.51
C ALA A 240 -2.02 -3.09 -2.17
N ASN A 241 -2.82 -2.58 -1.23
CA ASN A 241 -2.47 -2.45 0.17
C ASN A 241 -3.71 -2.71 1.04
N ARG A 242 -3.59 -2.53 2.36
CA ARG A 242 -4.67 -2.81 3.33
C ARG A 242 -5.93 -1.96 3.16
N ASN A 243 -5.86 -0.87 2.40
CA ASN A 243 -6.94 0.09 2.23
C ASN A 243 -7.57 0.04 0.83
N GLU A 244 -6.78 -0.21 -0.20
CA GLU A 244 -7.19 -0.05 -1.58
C GLU A 244 -6.46 -0.98 -2.55
N VAL A 245 -7.06 -1.16 -3.72
CA VAL A 245 -6.56 -1.98 -4.83
C VAL A 245 -6.69 -1.15 -6.10
N LEU A 246 -5.57 -0.91 -6.77
CA LEU A 246 -5.55 -0.38 -8.13
C LEU A 246 -5.48 -1.53 -9.13
N TRP A 247 -6.48 -1.60 -9.99
CA TRP A 247 -6.50 -2.39 -11.22
C TRP A 247 -6.00 -1.50 -12.35
N TYR A 248 -4.70 -1.55 -12.59
CA TYR A 248 -4.05 -0.69 -13.57
C TYR A 248 -4.20 -1.20 -15.00
N HIS A 249 -4.16 -2.51 -15.20
CA HIS A 249 -4.40 -3.13 -16.51
C HIS A 249 -5.19 -4.43 -16.33
N PRO A 250 -5.99 -4.87 -17.31
CA PRO A 250 -6.67 -6.16 -17.23
C PRO A 250 -5.68 -7.30 -17.05
N THR A 251 -6.01 -8.22 -16.14
CA THR A 251 -5.11 -9.31 -15.71
C THR A 251 -4.93 -10.39 -16.78
N ASP A 252 -5.78 -10.40 -17.80
CA ASP A 252 -5.70 -11.25 -19.00
C ASP A 252 -4.80 -10.68 -20.11
N TYR A 253 -4.07 -9.58 -19.85
CA TYR A 253 -3.17 -8.94 -20.82
C TYR A 253 -1.71 -8.95 -20.36
N VAL A 254 -0.79 -8.94 -21.32
CA VAL A 254 0.65 -8.97 -21.05
C VAL A 254 1.05 -7.78 -20.20
N GLU A 255 1.93 -7.98 -19.23
CA GLU A 255 2.46 -6.91 -18.37
C GLU A 255 3.98 -7.03 -18.25
N TRP A 256 4.66 -5.98 -17.85
CA TRP A 256 6.13 -5.95 -17.80
C TRP A 256 6.63 -5.95 -16.37
N HIS A 257 6.33 -7.01 -15.63
CA HIS A 257 6.58 -7.08 -14.19
C HIS A 257 7.79 -7.93 -13.78
N CYS A 258 8.17 -8.93 -14.59
CA CYS A 258 9.17 -9.92 -14.19
C CYS A 258 10.53 -9.75 -14.87
N GLY A 259 10.67 -8.87 -15.87
CA GLY A 259 11.89 -8.83 -16.70
C GLY A 259 12.14 -10.12 -17.49
N HIS A 260 11.12 -10.98 -17.63
CA HIS A 260 11.22 -12.29 -18.29
C HIS A 260 10.00 -12.50 -19.20
N GLN A 261 10.23 -12.71 -20.50
CA GLN A 261 9.19 -12.71 -21.53
C GLN A 261 8.06 -13.72 -21.24
N TRP A 262 8.42 -14.96 -20.90
CA TRP A 262 7.40 -15.98 -20.60
C TRP A 262 6.55 -15.62 -19.37
N ALA A 263 7.16 -15.15 -18.29
CA ALA A 263 6.45 -14.79 -17.06
C ALA A 263 5.52 -13.60 -17.30
N ASN A 264 6.02 -12.55 -17.95
CA ASN A 264 5.25 -11.38 -18.38
C ASN A 264 4.02 -11.76 -19.24
N GLY A 265 4.18 -12.76 -20.09
CA GLY A 265 3.15 -13.25 -20.98
C GLY A 265 2.17 -14.25 -20.37
N ASN A 266 2.49 -14.92 -19.25
CA ASN A 266 1.69 -16.04 -18.74
C ASN A 266 1.28 -15.93 -17.28
N LEU A 267 1.89 -15.03 -16.50
CA LEU A 267 1.60 -14.86 -15.07
C LEU A 267 1.03 -13.47 -14.83
N ILE A 268 0.15 -13.37 -13.83
CA ILE A 268 -0.46 -12.10 -13.39
C ILE A 268 0.40 -11.45 -12.31
N GLY A 269 0.78 -10.19 -12.48
CA GLY A 269 1.56 -9.42 -11.51
C GLY A 269 0.71 -8.71 -10.46
N PHE A 270 1.07 -8.93 -9.18
CA PHE A 270 0.51 -8.21 -8.04
C PHE A 270 1.62 -7.54 -7.25
N GLU A 271 1.52 -6.24 -7.05
CA GLU A 271 2.46 -5.45 -6.25
C GLU A 271 1.89 -5.22 -4.85
N ILE A 272 2.55 -5.75 -3.82
CA ILE A 272 2.29 -5.35 -2.43
C ILE A 272 2.93 -3.97 -2.25
N CYS A 273 2.09 -2.95 -2.15
CA CYS A 273 2.54 -1.56 -2.10
C CYS A 273 3.12 -1.16 -0.73
N GLU A 274 3.90 -0.07 -0.76
CA GLU A 274 4.53 0.54 0.41
C GLU A 274 5.58 -0.36 1.08
N SER A 275 6.29 -1.18 0.30
CA SER A 275 7.24 -2.16 0.81
C SER A 275 8.61 -1.58 1.16
N TYR A 276 8.92 -0.33 0.79
CA TYR A 276 10.25 0.27 0.96
C TYR A 276 10.73 0.16 2.42
N PRO A 277 11.95 -0.35 2.68
CA PRO A 277 12.42 -0.60 4.03
C PRO A 277 12.41 0.66 4.90
N GLY A 278 11.93 0.53 6.15
CA GLY A 278 11.91 1.62 7.12
C GLY A 278 10.80 2.67 6.93
N ARG A 279 9.90 2.52 5.94
CA ARG A 279 8.76 3.44 5.72
C ARG A 279 7.49 3.00 6.43
N LEU A 280 7.16 1.71 6.34
CA LEU A 280 6.07 1.09 7.08
C LEU A 280 6.63 0.14 8.15
N SER A 281 5.96 0.11 9.30
CA SER A 281 6.20 -0.93 10.30
C SER A 281 5.89 -2.30 9.71
N ASP A 282 6.57 -3.33 10.22
CA ASP A 282 6.35 -4.73 9.79
C ASP A 282 4.87 -5.10 9.89
N LYS A 283 4.19 -4.65 10.96
CA LYS A 283 2.75 -4.87 11.15
C LYS A 283 1.89 -4.29 10.03
N LEU A 284 2.10 -3.02 9.66
CA LEU A 284 1.30 -2.38 8.62
C LEU A 284 1.61 -2.96 7.24
N PHE A 285 2.85 -3.37 7.00
CA PHE A 285 3.20 -4.07 5.78
C PHE A 285 2.53 -5.46 5.70
N LEU A 286 2.49 -6.22 6.81
CA LEU A 286 1.78 -7.50 6.86
C LEU A 286 0.27 -7.32 6.59
N GLU A 287 -0.34 -6.22 7.03
CA GLU A 287 -1.72 -5.90 6.67
C GLU A 287 -1.88 -5.61 5.16
N ASN A 288 -0.91 -4.93 4.54
CA ASN A 288 -0.88 -4.71 3.08
C ASN A 288 -0.74 -6.03 2.33
N GLU A 289 0.12 -6.92 2.82
CA GLU A 289 0.36 -8.23 2.26
C GLU A 289 -0.90 -9.11 2.37
N GLU A 290 -1.54 -9.20 3.53
CA GLU A 290 -2.78 -9.97 3.71
C GLU A 290 -3.91 -9.51 2.79
N ALA A 291 -4.10 -8.19 2.66
CA ALA A 291 -5.08 -7.63 1.74
C ALA A 291 -4.77 -8.00 0.27
N THR A 292 -3.49 -7.90 -0.11
CA THR A 292 -3.04 -8.26 -1.47
C THR A 292 -3.24 -9.77 -1.72
N LEU A 293 -2.89 -10.63 -0.76
CA LEU A 293 -3.03 -12.08 -0.89
C LEU A 293 -4.51 -12.52 -0.95
N LYS A 294 -5.43 -11.78 -0.33
CA LYS A 294 -6.87 -11.96 -0.56
C LYS A 294 -7.25 -11.64 -2.01
N VAL A 295 -6.80 -10.50 -2.55
CA VAL A 295 -7.07 -10.11 -3.93
C VAL A 295 -6.50 -11.15 -4.90
N VAL A 296 -5.29 -11.65 -4.64
CA VAL A 296 -4.67 -12.74 -5.40
C VAL A 296 -5.56 -13.98 -5.37
N ALA A 297 -6.07 -14.37 -4.21
CA ALA A 297 -6.96 -15.53 -4.09
C ALA A 297 -8.26 -15.36 -4.89
N ASP A 298 -8.89 -14.18 -4.82
CA ASP A 298 -10.11 -13.86 -5.55
C ASP A 298 -9.86 -13.93 -7.08
N VAL A 299 -8.72 -13.42 -7.56
CA VAL A 299 -8.32 -13.51 -8.97
C VAL A 299 -8.01 -14.95 -9.39
N MET A 300 -7.19 -15.67 -8.64
CA MET A 300 -6.88 -17.07 -8.95
C MET A 300 -8.15 -17.90 -9.05
N LYS A 301 -9.11 -17.66 -8.16
CA LYS A 301 -10.42 -18.32 -8.19
C LYS A 301 -11.24 -17.98 -9.42
N SER A 302 -11.20 -16.72 -9.87
CA SER A 302 -11.91 -16.29 -11.09
C SER A 302 -11.36 -16.94 -12.38
N TYR A 303 -10.10 -17.38 -12.37
CA TYR A 303 -9.46 -18.10 -13.48
C TYR A 303 -9.37 -19.62 -13.25
N ASP A 304 -9.99 -20.15 -12.19
CA ASP A 304 -9.92 -21.56 -11.78
C ASP A 304 -8.48 -22.09 -11.64
N LEU A 305 -7.56 -21.24 -11.16
CA LEU A 305 -6.17 -21.61 -10.96
C LEU A 305 -5.99 -22.38 -9.65
N PRO A 306 -5.34 -23.56 -9.66
CA PRO A 306 -5.04 -24.27 -8.43
C PRO A 306 -4.03 -23.47 -7.60
N VAL A 307 -4.17 -23.41 -6.28
CA VAL A 307 -3.22 -22.68 -5.41
C VAL A 307 -2.09 -23.61 -4.97
N ASN A 308 -0.94 -23.56 -5.67
CA ASN A 308 0.23 -24.40 -5.38
C ASN A 308 1.53 -23.74 -5.90
N ARG A 309 2.68 -24.41 -5.73
CA ARG A 309 4.01 -23.87 -6.09
C ARG A 309 4.23 -23.67 -7.59
N SER A 310 3.42 -24.25 -8.46
CA SER A 310 3.51 -24.04 -9.92
C SER A 310 2.79 -22.79 -10.38
N THR A 311 1.75 -22.36 -9.65
CA THR A 311 0.89 -21.22 -9.99
C THR A 311 1.13 -19.99 -9.12
N VAL A 312 1.69 -20.15 -7.91
CA VAL A 312 2.11 -19.02 -7.05
C VAL A 312 3.63 -18.90 -7.13
N ARG A 313 4.12 -17.82 -7.75
CA ARG A 313 5.53 -17.64 -8.12
C ARG A 313 6.12 -16.34 -7.56
N LEU A 314 7.45 -16.26 -7.54
CA LEU A 314 8.24 -15.10 -7.09
C LEU A 314 9.01 -14.48 -8.25
N HIS A 315 9.26 -13.18 -8.20
CA HIS A 315 10.04 -12.47 -9.23
C HIS A 315 11.48 -13.00 -9.32
N ASN A 316 12.13 -13.26 -8.18
CA ASN A 316 13.47 -13.82 -8.14
C ASN A 316 13.61 -15.27 -8.69
N GLU A 317 12.51 -15.92 -9.10
CA GLU A 317 12.58 -17.17 -9.89
C GLU A 317 12.87 -16.90 -11.38
N PHE A 318 12.69 -15.67 -11.86
CA PHE A 318 12.74 -15.32 -13.28
C PHE A 318 13.81 -14.28 -13.63
N PHE A 319 14.28 -13.50 -12.65
CA PHE A 319 15.25 -12.43 -12.85
C PHE A 319 16.17 -12.29 -11.64
N GLY A 320 17.39 -11.79 -11.85
CA GLY A 320 18.35 -11.52 -10.78
C GLY A 320 17.96 -10.32 -9.93
N THR A 321 16.95 -10.48 -9.06
CA THR A 321 16.38 -9.43 -8.21
C THR A 321 16.19 -9.90 -6.77
N SER A 322 16.08 -8.94 -5.85
CA SER A 322 15.69 -9.19 -4.46
C SER A 322 14.18 -9.28 -4.22
N CYS A 323 13.36 -9.02 -5.25
CA CYS A 323 11.91 -9.05 -5.14
C CYS A 323 11.37 -10.49 -4.93
N PRO A 324 10.44 -10.73 -3.97
CA PRO A 324 9.76 -9.76 -3.09
C PRO A 324 10.53 -9.52 -1.77
N HIS A 325 11.27 -8.40 -1.69
CA HIS A 325 12.28 -8.20 -0.65
C HIS A 325 11.72 -8.11 0.79
N ARG A 326 10.61 -7.41 1.01
CA ARG A 326 10.04 -7.14 2.33
C ARG A 326 9.34 -8.37 2.88
N SER A 327 8.55 -9.04 2.06
CA SER A 327 7.97 -10.35 2.35
C SER A 327 9.08 -11.37 2.65
N TRP A 328 10.16 -11.36 1.87
CA TRP A 328 11.31 -12.23 2.08
C TRP A 328 11.98 -12.01 3.44
N GLU A 329 12.27 -10.76 3.80
CA GLU A 329 12.86 -10.42 5.10
C GLU A 329 12.01 -10.91 6.28
N LEU A 330 10.68 -10.78 6.19
CA LEU A 330 9.75 -11.12 7.26
C LEU A 330 9.51 -12.63 7.39
N HIS A 331 9.41 -13.35 6.28
CA HIS A 331 8.95 -14.75 6.27
C HIS A 331 10.06 -15.76 6.04
N VAL A 332 11.10 -15.39 5.29
CA VAL A 332 12.28 -16.24 5.09
C VAL A 332 13.34 -15.88 6.12
N GLY A 333 13.66 -14.58 6.22
CA GLY A 333 14.64 -14.01 7.13
C GLY A 333 15.49 -12.94 6.45
N LYS A 334 15.83 -11.89 7.19
CA LYS A 334 16.69 -10.80 6.71
C LYS A 334 18.06 -11.32 6.27
N GLY A 335 18.46 -11.00 5.03
CA GLY A 335 19.73 -11.44 4.45
C GLY A 335 19.78 -12.92 4.05
N ALA A 336 18.66 -13.65 4.12
CA ALA A 336 18.63 -15.05 3.69
C ALA A 336 18.91 -15.18 2.17
N PRO A 337 19.77 -16.13 1.75
CA PRO A 337 20.14 -16.29 0.34
C PRO A 337 18.97 -16.82 -0.51
N TYR A 338 18.93 -16.46 -1.80
CA TYR A 338 17.90 -16.88 -2.76
C TYR A 338 18.10 -18.31 -3.27
N THR A 339 18.11 -19.28 -2.34
CA THR A 339 18.15 -20.72 -2.68
C THR A 339 16.76 -21.24 -3.01
N THR A 340 16.68 -22.36 -3.74
CA THR A 340 15.42 -23.06 -4.03
C THR A 340 14.62 -23.38 -2.75
N ALA A 341 15.30 -23.74 -1.67
CA ALA A 341 14.65 -24.03 -0.38
C ALA A 341 13.98 -22.78 0.21
N ASN A 342 14.68 -21.64 0.18
CA ASN A 342 14.15 -20.38 0.69
C ASN A 342 13.04 -19.81 -0.22
N GLN A 343 13.17 -19.97 -1.54
CA GLN A 343 12.10 -19.64 -2.49
C GLN A 343 10.84 -20.46 -2.21
N ASN A 344 11.00 -21.77 -1.98
CA ASN A 344 9.87 -22.62 -1.61
C ASN A 344 9.26 -22.22 -0.26
N LYS A 345 10.07 -21.85 0.74
CA LYS A 345 9.58 -21.32 2.03
C LYS A 345 8.70 -20.07 1.85
N MET A 346 9.14 -19.11 1.04
CA MET A 346 8.36 -17.90 0.73
C MET A 346 7.07 -18.24 -0.03
N LYS A 347 7.16 -19.10 -1.05
CA LYS A 347 5.99 -19.56 -1.82
C LYS A 347 4.98 -20.28 -0.94
N ASP A 348 5.44 -21.14 -0.03
CA ASP A 348 4.57 -21.89 0.88
C ASP A 348 3.81 -20.97 1.83
N TYR A 349 4.45 -19.90 2.31
CA TYR A 349 3.76 -18.88 3.08
C TYR A 349 2.65 -18.22 2.23
N PHE A 350 2.96 -17.72 1.04
CA PHE A 350 1.96 -17.12 0.16
C PHE A 350 0.83 -18.11 -0.17
N ILE A 351 1.16 -19.35 -0.53
CA ILE A 351 0.19 -20.41 -0.83
C ILE A 351 -0.72 -20.67 0.37
N SER A 352 -0.18 -20.72 1.59
CA SER A 352 -0.95 -20.91 2.82
C SER A 352 -1.99 -19.81 3.00
N ARG A 353 -1.58 -18.55 2.88
CA ARG A 353 -2.48 -17.40 3.03
C ARG A 353 -3.49 -17.28 1.88
N ILE A 354 -3.06 -17.48 0.64
CA ILE A 354 -3.95 -17.48 -0.53
C ILE A 354 -4.99 -18.60 -0.40
N LYS A 355 -4.60 -19.82 -0.01
CA LYS A 355 -5.55 -20.93 0.23
C LYS A 355 -6.59 -20.58 1.28
N TYR A 356 -6.19 -19.91 2.36
CA TYR A 356 -7.13 -19.45 3.38
C TYR A 356 -8.24 -18.57 2.77
N TYR A 357 -7.88 -17.57 1.97
CA TYR A 357 -8.86 -16.69 1.31
C TYR A 357 -9.63 -17.36 0.17
N TYR A 358 -8.96 -18.19 -0.63
CA TYR A 358 -9.57 -18.94 -1.74
C TYR A 358 -10.75 -19.82 -1.27
N ASN A 359 -10.60 -20.38 -0.06
CA ASN A 359 -11.58 -21.23 0.61
C ASN A 359 -12.62 -20.44 1.45
N GLY A 360 -12.72 -19.13 1.27
CA GLY A 360 -13.74 -18.29 1.91
C GLY A 360 -13.34 -17.69 3.27
N GLY A 361 -12.04 -17.72 3.60
CA GLY A 361 -11.51 -16.93 4.71
C GLY A 361 -11.79 -15.43 4.51
N LYS A 362 -12.08 -14.71 5.61
CA LYS A 362 -12.37 -13.27 5.58
C LYS A 362 -11.14 -12.46 5.94
N LEU A 363 -10.97 -11.31 5.29
CA LEU A 363 -9.85 -10.41 5.59
C LEU A 363 -10.03 -9.78 6.98
N GLN A 364 -9.02 -9.94 7.83
CA GLN A 364 -8.97 -9.34 9.16
C GLN A 364 -8.03 -8.13 9.12
N THR A 365 -8.52 -6.95 8.72
CA THR A 365 -7.69 -5.73 8.72
C THR A 365 -7.78 -4.99 10.05
N GLY A 366 -6.65 -4.71 10.69
CA GLY A 366 -6.56 -3.60 11.65
C GLY A 366 -6.70 -2.26 10.92
N ASN A 367 -7.51 -1.34 11.45
CA ASN A 367 -7.51 0.10 11.13
C ASN A 367 -7.23 0.56 9.69
N ALA A 368 -7.86 -0.04 8.68
CA ALA A 368 -7.88 0.58 7.35
C ALA A 368 -8.56 1.97 7.39
N LYS A 369 -7.87 3.02 6.95
CA LYS A 369 -8.44 4.38 6.89
C LYS A 369 -9.55 4.42 5.84
N VAL A 370 -10.69 5.03 6.16
CA VAL A 370 -11.75 5.30 5.17
C VAL A 370 -11.29 6.48 4.30
N ILE A 371 -10.67 6.20 3.16
CA ILE A 371 -10.21 7.23 2.22
C ILE A 371 -11.33 7.58 1.23
N LYS A 372 -11.88 8.80 1.30
CA LYS A 372 -12.94 9.24 0.39
C LYS A 372 -12.37 9.51 -1.00
N GLN A 373 -13.18 9.33 -2.05
CA GLN A 373 -12.76 9.55 -3.45
C GLN A 373 -12.25 10.98 -3.71
N ASN A 374 -12.74 11.97 -2.96
CA ASN A 374 -12.28 13.36 -3.05
C ASN A 374 -10.89 13.59 -2.44
N ASP A 375 -10.50 12.79 -1.45
CA ASP A 375 -9.18 12.89 -0.82
C ASP A 375 -8.11 12.38 -1.80
N VAL A 376 -8.41 11.31 -2.54
CA VAL A 376 -7.57 10.82 -3.65
C VAL A 376 -7.46 11.84 -4.78
N LYS A 377 -8.57 12.47 -5.21
CA LYS A 377 -8.49 13.53 -6.24
C LYS A 377 -7.62 14.71 -5.79
N LYS A 378 -7.62 15.05 -4.50
CA LYS A 378 -6.74 16.09 -3.93
C LYS A 378 -5.29 15.64 -3.88
N GLU A 379 -5.03 14.39 -3.50
CA GLU A 379 -3.68 13.84 -3.38
C GLU A 379 -3.03 13.61 -4.74
N VAL A 380 -3.81 13.16 -5.72
CA VAL A 380 -3.42 13.11 -7.15
C VAL A 380 -3.03 14.50 -7.63
N LYS A 381 -3.86 15.53 -7.43
CA LYS A 381 -3.52 16.92 -7.81
C LYS A 381 -2.29 17.47 -7.08
N LYS A 382 -2.08 17.11 -5.81
CA LYS A 382 -0.92 17.54 -5.01
C LYS A 382 0.38 16.89 -5.50
N ASN A 383 0.33 15.61 -5.87
CA ASN A 383 1.48 14.88 -6.39
C ASN A 383 1.78 15.23 -7.86
N GLU A 384 0.77 15.55 -8.67
CA GLU A 384 0.94 16.15 -10.01
C GLU A 384 1.70 17.48 -9.95
N GLN A 385 1.50 18.29 -8.90
CA GLN A 385 2.22 19.55 -8.69
C GLN A 385 3.68 19.38 -8.22
N GLN A 386 4.05 18.21 -7.69
CA GLN A 386 5.40 17.93 -7.17
C GLN A 386 6.30 17.18 -8.15
N GLN A 387 5.75 16.66 -9.26
CA GLN A 387 6.56 16.02 -10.30
C GLN A 387 7.05 17.06 -11.30
N VAL A 388 8.36 17.33 -11.28
CA VAL A 388 9.02 18.11 -12.34
C VAL A 388 9.07 17.24 -13.59
N VAL A 389 8.05 17.38 -14.44
CA VAL A 389 8.08 16.89 -15.81
C VAL A 389 9.17 17.69 -16.54
N LYS A 390 10.35 17.08 -16.76
CA LYS A 390 11.34 17.67 -17.65
C LYS A 390 10.72 17.71 -19.05
N THR A 391 10.40 18.92 -19.51
CA THR A 391 9.89 19.15 -20.86
C THR A 391 10.94 18.72 -21.87
N THR A 392 10.52 17.96 -22.87
CA THR A 392 11.37 17.52 -23.97
C THR A 392 10.88 18.16 -25.26
N ASP A 393 11.82 18.63 -26.07
CA ASP A 393 11.62 19.12 -27.44
C ASP A 393 11.42 17.98 -28.46
N TRP A 394 11.66 16.73 -28.03
CA TRP A 394 11.45 15.53 -28.83
C TRP A 394 9.96 15.24 -29.02
N LYS A 395 9.57 15.01 -30.26
CA LYS A 395 8.22 14.59 -30.67
C LYS A 395 8.24 13.09 -30.96
N LYS A 396 7.10 12.42 -30.75
CA LYS A 396 6.92 11.00 -31.12
C LYS A 396 5.98 10.89 -32.30
N ASN A 397 6.38 10.17 -33.34
CA ASN A 397 5.53 9.94 -34.51
C ASN A 397 4.72 8.64 -34.38
N LYS A 398 3.84 8.36 -35.36
CA LYS A 398 2.98 7.16 -35.42
C LYS A 398 3.75 5.83 -35.48
N HIS A 399 5.04 5.86 -35.83
CA HIS A 399 5.91 4.69 -35.90
C HIS A 399 6.70 4.46 -34.61
N GLY A 400 6.42 5.24 -33.57
CA GLY A 400 7.08 5.14 -32.27
C GLY A 400 8.45 5.81 -32.21
N THR A 401 8.94 6.36 -33.33
CA THR A 401 10.20 7.09 -33.42
C THR A 401 10.12 8.40 -32.65
N TRP A 402 11.12 8.65 -31.81
CA TRP A 402 11.35 9.98 -31.25
C TRP A 402 12.17 10.79 -32.24
N TRP A 403 11.77 12.04 -32.51
CA TRP A 403 12.47 12.91 -33.43
C TRP A 403 12.46 14.36 -32.97
N LYS A 404 13.45 15.13 -33.40
CA LYS A 404 13.47 16.59 -33.31
C LYS A 404 14.26 17.18 -34.49
N ASN A 405 13.98 18.44 -34.79
CA ASN A 405 14.78 19.20 -35.74
C ASN A 405 16.10 19.60 -35.08
N GLU A 406 17.21 19.33 -35.76
CA GLU A 406 18.55 19.73 -35.33
C GLU A 406 19.44 19.83 -36.56
N GLN A 407 20.03 21.01 -36.77
CA GLN A 407 20.94 21.25 -37.89
C GLN A 407 22.39 21.21 -37.40
N ALA A 408 23.19 20.30 -37.95
CA ALA A 408 24.63 20.25 -37.70
C ALA A 408 25.36 19.46 -38.80
N THR A 409 26.69 19.42 -38.72
CA THR A 409 27.52 18.60 -39.62
C THR A 409 27.98 17.33 -38.90
N PHE A 410 27.70 16.16 -39.48
CA PHE A 410 28.31 14.90 -39.03
C PHE A 410 29.50 14.56 -39.93
N LYS A 411 30.65 14.30 -39.33
CA LYS A 411 31.85 13.76 -40.01
C LYS A 411 32.07 12.32 -39.58
N ASN A 412 32.07 11.41 -40.55
CA ASN A 412 32.30 9.99 -40.32
C ASN A 412 33.73 9.75 -39.80
N GLY A 413 33.86 8.78 -38.90
CA GLY A 413 35.14 8.32 -38.38
C GLY A 413 35.91 7.47 -39.39
N ASN A 414 36.53 6.40 -38.90
CA ASN A 414 37.52 5.64 -39.65
C ASN A 414 36.95 4.48 -40.47
N GLU A 415 35.67 4.14 -40.27
CA GLU A 415 35.01 3.03 -40.96
C GLU A 415 33.79 3.52 -41.75
N PRO A 416 33.51 2.97 -42.96
CA PRO A 416 32.32 3.33 -43.70
C PRO A 416 31.04 2.94 -42.96
N ILE A 417 30.05 3.83 -42.88
CA ILE A 417 28.76 3.58 -42.21
C ILE A 417 27.65 3.34 -43.25
N GLN A 418 26.81 2.33 -43.03
CA GLN A 418 25.68 2.01 -43.92
C GLN A 418 24.59 3.10 -43.88
N VAL A 419 24.21 3.60 -45.06
CA VAL A 419 23.14 4.58 -45.30
C VAL A 419 21.88 3.87 -45.78
N TRP A 420 20.71 4.41 -45.43
CA TRP A 420 19.38 3.86 -45.73
C TRP A 420 18.49 4.87 -46.44
N HIS A 421 17.66 4.41 -47.39
CA HIS A 421 16.67 5.25 -48.08
C HIS A 421 15.42 5.50 -47.22
N VAL A 422 14.96 4.48 -46.50
CA VAL A 422 13.83 4.58 -45.56
C VAL A 422 14.32 4.37 -44.14
N GLY A 423 14.52 5.45 -43.39
CA GLY A 423 14.90 5.41 -41.99
C GLY A 423 13.77 5.83 -41.05
N PRO A 424 14.01 5.81 -39.73
CA PRO A 424 15.23 5.35 -39.05
C PRO A 424 15.13 3.85 -38.67
N PHE A 425 15.30 2.95 -39.65
CA PHE A 425 15.21 1.51 -39.48
C PHE A 425 16.26 0.80 -40.34
N ARG A 426 16.91 -0.23 -39.79
CA ARG A 426 17.75 -1.15 -40.57
C ARG A 426 16.88 -2.28 -41.14
N ILE A 427 16.41 -2.11 -42.37
CA ILE A 427 15.49 -3.03 -43.07
C ILE A 427 16.21 -3.63 -44.28
N ASP A 428 16.48 -4.93 -44.31
CA ASP A 428 17.17 -5.58 -45.42
C ASP A 428 16.56 -5.22 -46.80
N GLY A 429 17.42 -4.83 -47.75
CA GLY A 429 17.03 -4.43 -49.11
C GLY A 429 16.71 -2.95 -49.30
N ASN A 430 16.87 -2.13 -48.26
CA ASN A 430 16.64 -0.67 -48.26
C ASN A 430 17.95 0.14 -48.13
N GLU A 431 19.10 -0.53 -48.28
CA GLU A 431 20.42 0.06 -48.27
C GLU A 431 20.59 1.00 -49.47
N ALA A 432 20.99 2.26 -49.21
CA ALA A 432 21.29 3.23 -50.26
C ALA A 432 22.75 3.15 -50.73
N GLY A 433 23.67 3.14 -49.77
CA GLY A 433 25.10 3.21 -49.99
C GLY A 433 25.85 3.27 -48.65
N ARG A 434 27.16 3.48 -48.67
CA ARG A 434 27.95 3.65 -47.44
C ARG A 434 28.60 5.02 -47.43
N LEU A 435 28.45 5.74 -46.32
CA LEU A 435 29.17 7.00 -46.10
C LEU A 435 30.65 6.64 -45.88
N PRO A 436 31.59 7.08 -46.73
CA PRO A 436 33.00 6.71 -46.59
C PRO A 436 33.62 7.24 -45.30
N ALA A 437 34.71 6.63 -44.85
CA ALA A 437 35.51 7.13 -43.74
C ALA A 437 35.96 8.58 -43.99
N GLY A 438 35.87 9.43 -42.98
CA GLY A 438 36.25 10.84 -43.07
C GLY A 438 35.31 11.77 -43.85
N ALA A 439 34.27 11.24 -44.52
CA ALA A 439 33.30 12.05 -45.24
C ALA A 439 32.36 12.81 -44.30
N SER A 440 31.81 13.94 -44.76
CA SER A 440 30.90 14.78 -43.98
C SER A 440 29.54 14.94 -44.65
N ILE A 441 28.50 15.03 -43.83
CA ILE A 441 27.11 15.32 -44.24
C ILE A 441 26.52 16.41 -43.36
N ASN A 442 25.66 17.25 -43.93
CA ASN A 442 24.84 18.20 -43.17
C ASN A 442 23.47 17.58 -42.94
N TYR A 443 23.05 17.44 -41.69
CA TYR A 443 21.75 16.89 -41.33
C TYR A 443 20.86 17.97 -40.72
N ASP A 444 19.55 17.75 -40.74
CA ASP A 444 18.54 18.68 -40.20
C ASP A 444 17.55 18.03 -39.22
N GLU A 445 17.67 16.72 -39.01
CA GLU A 445 16.78 15.94 -38.15
C GLU A 445 17.57 14.88 -37.37
N VAL A 446 17.25 14.70 -36.09
CA VAL A 446 17.78 13.63 -35.25
C VAL A 446 16.62 12.76 -34.77
N MET A 447 16.82 11.44 -34.84
CA MET A 447 15.82 10.46 -34.43
C MET A 447 16.39 9.40 -33.49
N LEU A 448 15.54 8.82 -32.63
CA LEU A 448 15.82 7.63 -31.82
C LEU A 448 14.88 6.51 -32.25
N GLN A 449 15.46 5.43 -32.75
CA GLN A 449 14.73 4.24 -33.18
C GLN A 449 15.69 3.06 -33.26
N ASP A 450 15.18 1.83 -33.16
CA ASP A 450 15.89 0.58 -33.45
C ASP A 450 17.24 0.34 -32.72
N GLY A 451 17.42 1.00 -31.58
CA GLY A 451 18.65 0.95 -30.79
C GLY A 451 19.73 1.91 -31.25
N HIS A 452 19.41 2.90 -32.09
CA HIS A 452 20.36 3.88 -32.61
C HIS A 452 19.85 5.32 -32.51
N VAL A 453 20.80 6.24 -32.51
CA VAL A 453 20.58 7.64 -32.86
C VAL A 453 20.84 7.81 -34.34
N TRP A 454 19.87 8.37 -35.04
CA TRP A 454 19.88 8.56 -36.48
C TRP A 454 19.94 10.03 -36.82
N VAL A 455 20.55 10.36 -37.95
CA VAL A 455 20.47 11.67 -38.58
C VAL A 455 19.82 11.56 -39.95
N GLY A 456 18.98 12.53 -40.29
CA GLY A 456 18.33 12.66 -41.60
C GLY A 456 18.98 13.79 -42.40
N TYR A 457 19.35 13.52 -43.64
CA TYR A 457 20.01 14.47 -44.52
C TYR A 457 19.59 14.26 -45.97
N ASP A 458 19.79 15.29 -46.79
CA ASP A 458 19.52 15.21 -48.22
C ASP A 458 20.80 14.84 -48.97
N GLY A 459 20.71 13.83 -49.83
CA GLY A 459 21.79 13.34 -50.68
C GLY A 459 22.09 14.28 -51.85
N PHE A 460 23.10 13.93 -52.64
CA PHE A 460 23.56 14.78 -53.75
C PHE A 460 22.49 14.94 -54.85
N GLU A 461 21.63 13.94 -55.06
CA GLU A 461 20.56 13.97 -56.04
C GLU A 461 19.24 14.51 -55.46
N GLY A 462 19.26 15.03 -54.23
CA GLY A 462 18.12 15.59 -53.51
C GLY A 462 17.22 14.55 -52.83
N GLU A 463 17.66 13.30 -52.78
CA GLU A 463 16.97 12.21 -52.10
C GLU A 463 17.17 12.28 -50.57
N ARG A 464 16.13 11.95 -49.79
CA ARG A 464 16.24 11.91 -48.33
C ARG A 464 16.93 10.61 -47.89
N LEU A 465 17.97 10.74 -47.08
CA LEU A 465 18.78 9.62 -46.59
C LEU A 465 18.87 9.63 -45.06
N TYR A 466 19.09 8.44 -44.49
CA TYR A 466 19.17 8.23 -43.06
C TYR A 466 20.44 7.48 -42.68
N LEU A 467 21.12 7.98 -41.66
CA LEU A 467 22.40 7.44 -41.19
C LEU A 467 22.36 7.21 -39.67
N PRO A 468 22.62 5.98 -39.19
CA PRO A 468 22.84 5.74 -37.77
C PRO A 468 24.23 6.25 -37.38
N VAL A 469 24.33 7.05 -36.33
CA VAL A 469 25.59 7.71 -35.93
C VAL A 469 26.12 7.23 -34.58
N ARG A 470 25.29 6.55 -33.79
CA ARG A 470 25.66 5.88 -32.53
C ARG A 470 24.54 4.99 -32.01
N THR A 471 24.82 4.23 -30.96
CA THR A 471 23.80 3.44 -30.25
C THR A 471 22.94 4.30 -29.33
N TRP A 472 21.70 3.86 -29.14
CA TRP A 472 20.72 4.38 -28.21
C TRP A 472 20.21 3.23 -27.34
N ASN A 473 20.11 3.46 -26.03
CA ASN A 473 19.74 2.44 -25.05
C ASN A 473 18.23 2.11 -24.99
N GLY A 474 17.42 2.67 -25.88
CA GLY A 474 15.97 2.44 -25.90
C GLY A 474 15.15 3.28 -24.89
N VAL A 475 15.80 4.11 -24.07
CA VAL A 475 15.11 4.97 -23.09
C VAL A 475 14.57 6.23 -23.75
N ALA A 476 13.32 6.59 -23.51
CA ALA A 476 12.70 7.79 -24.08
C ALA A 476 13.35 9.12 -23.60
N PRO A 477 13.37 10.17 -24.44
CA PRO A 477 13.78 11.52 -24.02
C PRO A 477 12.95 12.07 -22.85
N PRO A 478 13.51 12.98 -22.03
CA PRO A 478 14.84 13.58 -22.14
C PRO A 478 15.96 12.74 -21.50
N ASN A 479 15.65 11.55 -20.96
CA ASN A 479 16.61 10.73 -20.19
C ASN A 479 17.25 9.61 -21.03
N HIS A 480 17.25 9.76 -22.36
CA HIS A 480 17.80 8.77 -23.27
C HIS A 480 19.32 8.65 -23.08
N GLY A 481 19.82 7.42 -23.02
CA GLY A 481 21.25 7.14 -22.95
C GLY A 481 21.78 6.78 -24.33
N VAL A 482 22.99 7.21 -24.61
CA VAL A 482 23.59 7.18 -25.94
C VAL A 482 25.04 6.71 -25.85
N GLY A 483 25.44 5.84 -26.78
CA GLY A 483 26.81 5.35 -26.85
C GLY A 483 27.76 6.35 -27.48
N ASP A 484 29.00 5.89 -27.70
CA ASP A 484 30.01 6.68 -28.39
C ASP A 484 29.59 7.00 -29.82
N LEU A 485 29.92 8.21 -30.26
CA LEU A 485 29.66 8.66 -31.61
C LEU A 485 30.61 7.96 -32.59
N TRP A 486 30.11 7.46 -33.70
CA TRP A 486 30.91 6.80 -34.75
C TRP A 486 31.65 7.80 -35.66
N GLY A 487 31.93 8.99 -35.14
CA GLY A 487 32.45 10.15 -35.86
C GLY A 487 32.46 11.38 -34.95
N SER A 488 32.33 12.57 -35.53
CA SER A 488 32.20 13.83 -34.79
C SER A 488 31.05 14.69 -35.31
N ILE A 489 30.43 15.48 -34.44
CA ILE A 489 29.41 16.48 -34.80
C ILE A 489 30.00 17.87 -34.53
N SER A 490 29.80 18.81 -35.45
CA SER A 490 30.23 20.21 -35.34
C SER A 490 29.16 21.18 -35.82
#